data_AF-A0A1G0AKE8-F1
#
_entry.id   AF-A0A1G0AKE8-F1
#
_cell.length_a   1.000
_cell.length_b   1.000
_cell.length_c   1.000
_cell.angle_alpha   90.00
_cell.angle_beta   90.00
_cell.angle_gamma   90.00
#
_symmetry.space_group_name_H-M   'P 1'
#
loop_
_entity.id
_entity.type
_entity.pdbx_description
1 polymer ?
#
loop_
_entity_poly.entity_id
_entity_poly.type
_entity_poly.pdbx_seq_one_letter_code
_entity_poly.pdbx_strand_id
1 'polypeptide(L)' 'MRKKVVQTDMDEDAYAFLLKTAESKGLTLKQALREAAMEWAAREGDLSFDPLFDFTITVAKGSRRYPDREDETLYGGEDS' A
#
# COMPACT_ATOMS: atom_id res chain seq x y z
N MET A 1 -10.26 -10.97 9.14
CA MET A 1 -9.06 -11.12 8.26
C MET A 1 -8.06 -12.03 8.95
N ARG A 2 -7.44 -12.98 8.24
CA ARG A 2 -6.43 -13.89 8.84
C ARG A 2 -5.09 -13.15 8.97
N LYS A 3 -4.59 -13.01 10.20
CA LYS A 3 -3.25 -12.43 10.46
C LYS A 3 -2.19 -13.43 10.00
N LYS A 4 -1.33 -13.01 9.05
CA LYS A 4 -0.13 -13.77 8.69
C LYS A 4 1.04 -13.30 9.54
N VAL A 5 1.86 -14.24 10.01
CA VAL A 5 3.06 -13.97 10.81
C VAL A 5 4.24 -14.54 10.04
N VAL A 6 5.28 -13.72 9.88
CA VAL A 6 6.56 -14.11 9.32
C VAL A 6 7.57 -14.15 10.46
N GLN A 7 8.26 -15.27 10.61
CA GLN A 7 9.40 -15.42 11.51
C GLN A 7 10.65 -15.51 10.65
N THR A 8 11.69 -14.79 11.04
CA THR A 8 12.97 -14.76 10.32
C THR A 8 14.09 -14.73 11.35
N ASP A 9 15.18 -15.40 11.01
CA ASP A 9 16.42 -15.29 11.75
C ASP A 9 17.23 -14.11 11.19
N MET A 10 17.94 -13.41 12.07
CA MET A 10 18.85 -12.32 11.72
C MET A 10 20.16 -12.55 12.48
N ASP A 11 21.27 -12.22 11.84
CA ASP A 11 22.55 -12.14 12.54
C ASP A 11 22.54 -10.98 13.57
N GLU A 12 23.48 -11.05 14.51
CA GLU A 12 23.56 -10.11 15.63
C GLU A 12 23.79 -8.67 15.16
N ASP A 13 24.60 -8.48 14.12
CA ASP A 13 24.91 -7.15 13.58
C ASP A 13 23.69 -6.53 12.88
N ALA A 14 23.00 -7.30 12.02
CA ALA A 14 21.79 -6.86 11.36
C ALA A 14 20.65 -6.56 12.36
N TYR A 15 20.52 -7.38 13.41
CA TYR A 15 19.57 -7.14 14.48
C TYR A 15 19.87 -5.85 15.23
N ALA A 16 21.13 -5.64 15.63
CA ALA A 16 21.57 -4.44 16.34
C ALA A 16 21.38 -3.17 15.50
N PHE A 17 21.66 -3.26 14.20
CA PHE A 17 21.46 -2.15 13.26
C PHE A 17 19.97 -1.78 13.12
N LEU A 18 19.10 -2.78 12.99
CA LEU A 18 17.66 -2.56 12.92
C LEU A 18 17.11 -1.96 14.22
N LEU A 19 17.60 -2.46 15.37
CA LEU A 19 17.22 -1.94 16.69
C LEU A 19 17.58 -0.46 16.84
N LYS A 20 18.84 -0.09 16.56
CA LYS A 20 19.30 1.30 16.62
C LYS A 20 18.50 2.22 15.70
N THR A 21 18.17 1.71 14.50
CA THR A 21 17.35 2.44 13.54
C THR A 21 15.93 2.65 14.08
N ALA A 22 15.31 1.61 14.63
CA ALA A 22 13.98 1.68 15.24
C ALA A 22 13.94 2.69 16.40
N GLU A 23 14.93 2.64 17.29
CA GLU A 23 15.08 3.58 18.41
C GLU A 23 15.20 5.03 17.92
N SER A 24 16.05 5.28 16.91
CA SER A 24 16.23 6.62 16.34
C SER A 24 14.95 7.22 15.75
N LYS A 25 14.04 6.36 15.28
CA LYS A 25 12.75 6.74 14.69
C LYS A 25 11.59 6.68 15.71
N GLY A 26 11.84 6.30 16.97
CA GLY A 26 10.80 6.11 17.98
C GLY A 26 9.84 4.95 17.66
N LEU A 27 10.29 3.96 16.88
CA LEU A 27 9.50 2.82 16.44
C LEU A 27 9.82 1.57 17.27
N THR A 28 8.84 0.68 17.38
CA THR A 28 9.13 -0.69 17.83
C THR A 28 9.85 -1.47 16.73
N LEU A 29 10.66 -2.47 17.11
CA LEU A 29 11.37 -3.32 16.16
C LEU A 29 10.43 -3.97 15.11
N LYS A 30 9.20 -4.34 15.53
CA LYS A 30 8.17 -4.90 14.65
C LYS A 30 7.65 -3.89 13.62
N GLN A 31 7.56 -2.62 13.99
CA GLN A 31 7.15 -1.56 13.07
C GLN A 31 8.27 -1.27 12.07
N ALA A 32 9.50 -1.12 12.56
CA ALA A 32 10.67 -0.90 11.70
C ALA A 32 10.85 -2.05 10.68
N LEU A 33 10.72 -3.30 11.12
CA LEU A 33 10.80 -4.46 10.22
C LEU A 33 9.66 -4.47 9.19
N ARG A 34 8.44 -4.09 9.61
CA ARG A 34 7.30 -4.00 8.68
C ARG A 34 7.53 -2.91 7.64
N GLU A 35 8.01 -1.74 8.03
CA GLU A 35 8.34 -0.66 7.11
C GLU A 35 9.43 -1.07 6.13
N ALA A 36 10.54 -1.64 6.62
CA ALA A 36 11.63 -2.12 5.78
C ALA A 36 11.15 -3.17 4.76
N ALA A 37 10.31 -4.12 5.18
CA ALA A 37 9.75 -5.13 4.28
C ALA A 37 8.82 -4.52 3.22
N MET A 38 8.00 -3.52 3.57
CA MET A 38 7.14 -2.82 2.62
C MET A 38 7.95 -1.97 1.65
N GLU A 39 8.96 -1.24 2.13
CA GLU A 39 9.85 -0.44 1.27
C GLU A 39 10.65 -1.31 0.31
N TRP A 40 11.17 -2.44 0.79
CA TRP A 40 11.86 -3.40 -0.06
C TRP A 40 10.92 -3.99 -1.11
N ALA A 41 9.73 -4.45 -0.69
CA ALA A 41 8.75 -5.01 -1.62
C ALA A 41 8.24 -3.98 -2.64
N ALA A 42 8.11 -2.70 -2.28
CA ALA A 42 7.73 -1.65 -3.21
C ALA A 42 8.84 -1.29 -4.19
N ARG A 43 10.11 -1.42 -3.78
CA ARG A 43 11.28 -1.15 -4.62
C ARG A 43 11.55 -2.27 -5.62
N GLU A 44 11.48 -3.51 -5.15
CA GLU A 44 11.80 -4.71 -5.95
C GLU A 44 10.57 -5.29 -6.64
N GLY A 45 9.38 -4.95 -6.15
CA GLY A 45 8.12 -5.39 -6.71
C GLY A 45 7.84 -4.67 -8.02
N ASP A 46 7.97 -5.40 -9.12
CA ASP A 46 7.28 -5.02 -10.35
C ASP A 46 5.77 -5.14 -10.11
N LEU A 47 5.06 -4.01 -10.03
CA LEU A 47 3.61 -3.95 -9.83
C LEU A 47 2.83 -4.23 -11.13
N SER A 48 3.51 -4.57 -12.22
CA SER A 48 2.89 -4.92 -13.51
C SER A 48 1.92 -6.11 -13.42
N PHE A 49 2.04 -6.97 -12.40
CA PHE A 49 1.13 -8.10 -12.20
C PHE A 49 -0.22 -7.70 -11.57
N ASP A 50 -0.33 -6.50 -10.97
CA ASP A 50 -1.55 -6.03 -10.34
C ASP A 50 -2.33 -5.10 -11.29
N PRO A 51 -3.53 -5.49 -11.78
CA PRO A 51 -4.33 -4.68 -12.69
C PRO A 51 -4.71 -3.30 -12.13
N LEU A 52 -4.65 -3.12 -10.80
CA LEU A 52 -4.95 -1.84 -10.15
C LEU A 52 -3.84 -0.80 -10.35
N PHE A 53 -2.61 -1.26 -10.66
CA PHE A 53 -1.41 -0.43 -10.86
C PHE A 53 -0.89 -0.49 -12.30
N ASP A 54 -1.67 -1.06 -13.23
CA ASP A 54 -1.39 -0.98 -14.66
C ASP A 54 -1.70 0.44 -15.17
N PHE A 55 -0.65 1.24 -15.33
CA PHE A 55 -0.73 2.60 -15.87
C PHE A 55 -1.22 2.65 -17.32
N THR A 56 -1.20 1.54 -18.07
CA THR A 56 -1.78 1.48 -19.42
C THR A 56 -3.32 1.46 -19.37
N ILE A 57 -3.91 0.84 -18.34
CA ILE A 57 -5.36 0.82 -18.09
C ILE A 57 -5.85 2.20 -17.64
N THR A 58 -5.08 2.90 -16.80
CA THR A 58 -5.48 4.21 -16.26
C THR A 58 -5.46 5.32 -17.31
N VAL A 59 -4.48 5.30 -18.23
CA VAL A 59 -4.41 6.31 -19.31
C VAL A 59 -5.47 6.07 -20.38
N ALA A 60 -5.81 4.80 -20.67
CA ALA A 60 -6.88 4.47 -21.63
C ALA A 60 -8.29 4.86 -21.14
N LYS A 61 -8.50 4.94 -19.82
CA LYS A 61 -9.80 5.29 -19.20
C LYS A 61 -9.93 6.77 -18.83
N GLY A 62 -9.02 7.61 -19.33
CA GLY A 62 -9.00 9.06 -19.12
C GLY A 62 -9.94 9.84 -20.04
N SER A 63 -11.19 9.43 -20.23
CA SER A 63 -12.22 10.29 -20.84
C SER A 63 -13.15 10.82 -19.76
N ARG A 64 -12.86 12.05 -19.30
CA ARG A 64 -13.67 12.98 -18.49
C ARG A 64 -14.67 12.34 -17.53
N ARG A 65 -14.31 12.26 -16.25
CA ARG A 65 -15.30 12.21 -15.17
C ARG A 65 -15.31 13.57 -14.46
N TYR A 66 -16.39 14.32 -14.67
CA TYR A 66 -16.70 15.51 -13.89
C TYR A 66 -17.26 15.03 -12.54
N PRO A 67 -16.62 15.34 -11.40
CA PRO A 67 -17.04 14.84 -10.07
C PRO A 67 -18.31 15.51 -9.52
N ASP A 68 -18.93 16.41 -10.28
CA ASP A 68 -20.06 17.25 -9.86
C ASP A 68 -21.45 16.57 -9.96
N ARG A 69 -21.57 15.41 -10.64
CA ARG A 69 -22.88 14.78 -10.93
C ARG A 69 -23.02 13.32 -10.51
N GLU A 70 -22.46 12.93 -9.37
CA GLU A 70 -22.62 11.55 -8.88
C GLU A 70 -23.90 11.34 -8.04
N ASP A 71 -24.50 12.41 -7.49
CA ASP A 71 -25.72 12.30 -6.65
C ASP A 71 -27.03 12.14 -7.44
N GLU A 72 -27.13 12.68 -8.67
CA GLU A 72 -28.41 12.75 -9.40
C GLU A 72 -28.78 11.45 -10.15
N THR A 73 -27.85 10.51 -10.27
CA THR A 73 -28.06 9.25 -11.04
C THR A 73 -28.38 8.04 -10.18
N LEU A 74 -28.31 8.18 -8.84
CA LEU A 74 -28.49 7.08 -7.89
C LEU A 74 -29.85 7.11 -7.18
N TYR A 75 -30.48 8.27 -7.06
CA TYR A 75 -31.82 8.41 -6.52
C TYR A 75 -32.71 9.05 -7.58
N GLY A 76 -33.31 8.19 -8.41
CA GLY A 76 -34.33 8.60 -9.37
C GLY A 76 -35.42 9.39 -8.67
N GLY A 77 -35.66 10.62 -9.14
CA GLY A 77 -36.80 11.41 -8.73
C GLY A 77 -38.07 10.64 -9.06
N GLU A 78 -38.78 10.22 -8.02
CA GLU A 78 -40.13 9.71 -8.16
C GLU A 78 -41.04 10.84 -8.65
N ASP A 79 -41.81 10.51 -9.69
CA ASP A 79 -42.85 11.30 -10.34
C ASP A 79 -43.72 12.09 -9.36
N SER A 80 -44.04 13.34 -9.72
CA SER A 80 -45.21 14.07 -9.22
C SER A 80 -45.96 14.77 -10.34
#